data_AF-A0A7H4PGS3-F1
#
_entry.id   AF-A0A7H4PGS3-F1
#
_cell.length_a   1.000
_cell.length_b   1.000
_cell.length_c   1.000
_cell.angle_alpha   90.00
_cell.angle_beta   90.00
_cell.angle_gamma   90.00
#
_symmetry.space_group_name_H-M   'P 1'
#
loop_
_entity.id
_entity.type
_entity.pdbx_description
1 polymer ?
#
loop_
_entity_poly.entity_id
_entity_poly.type
_entity_poly.pdbx_seq_one_letter_code
_entity_poly.pdbx_strand_id
1 'polypeptide(L)' 'MQGSVTEFLKPRLVDIEQVSSTHAKVTLEPLERGFGHTLGNALRRILLSSMPGCAVTEVEIDGVLHEYKHQRRRSGRYP' A
#
# COMPACT_ATOMS: atom_id res chain seq x y z
N MET A 1 16.93 39.81 -19.38
CA MET A 1 15.81 39.40 -18.51
C MET A 1 16.06 37.96 -18.07
N GLN A 2 16.73 37.74 -16.93
CA GLN A 2 16.86 36.40 -16.35
C GLN A 2 15.48 35.92 -15.92
N GLY A 3 14.99 34.83 -16.52
CA GLY A 3 13.74 34.19 -16.14
C GLY A 3 13.88 33.49 -14.79
N SER A 4 13.13 33.97 -13.80
CA SER A 4 12.87 33.24 -12.56
C SER A 4 11.90 32.10 -12.88
N VAL A 5 12.41 30.90 -13.19
CA VAL A 5 11.60 29.69 -13.48
C VAL A 5 11.39 28.84 -12.22
N THR A 6 11.74 29.36 -11.04
CA THR A 6 11.75 28.63 -9.76
C THR A 6 10.82 29.25 -8.72
N GLU A 7 9.62 29.68 -9.13
CA GLU A 7 8.64 30.30 -8.23
C GLU A 7 7.46 29.38 -7.93
N PHE A 8 7.71 28.07 -7.83
CA PHE A 8 6.70 27.10 -7.39
C PHE A 8 6.91 26.74 -5.92
N LEU A 9 5.82 26.79 -5.15
CA LEU A 9 5.80 26.27 -3.79
C LEU A 9 6.07 24.75 -3.82
N LYS A 10 7.18 24.33 -3.22
CA LYS A 10 7.54 22.92 -3.08
C LYS A 10 6.69 22.32 -1.96
N PRO A 11 5.85 21.31 -2.22
CA PRO A 11 5.06 20.68 -1.17
C PRO A 11 5.97 20.03 -0.14
N ARG A 12 5.65 20.24 1.14
CA ARG A 12 6.27 19.54 2.26
C ARG A 12 5.22 18.67 2.92
N LEU A 13 5.67 17.57 3.51
CA LEU A 13 4.82 16.77 4.37
C LEU A 13 4.68 17.52 5.70
N VAL A 14 3.45 17.90 6.04
CA VAL A 14 3.17 18.78 7.17
C VAL A 14 2.72 17.98 8.37
N ASP A 15 1.79 17.04 8.16
CA ASP A 15 1.18 16.30 9.26
C ASP A 15 0.80 14.86 8.87
N ILE A 16 0.90 13.96 9.86
CA ILE A 16 0.48 12.56 9.77
C ILE A 16 -0.35 12.25 11.01
N GLU A 17 -1.65 12.14 10.81
CA GLU A 17 -2.61 11.73 11.82
C GLU A 17 -2.86 10.21 11.69
N GLN A 18 -2.39 9.43 12.66
CA GLN A 18 -2.72 8.00 12.73
C GLN A 18 -4.03 7.81 13.47
N VAL A 19 -5.07 7.38 12.74
CA VAL A 19 -6.42 7.17 13.28
C VAL A 19 -6.55 5.75 13.84
N SER A 20 -5.89 4.77 13.22
CA SER A 20 -5.82 3.38 13.69
C SER A 20 -4.54 2.71 13.19
N SER A 21 -4.30 1.45 13.59
CA SER A 21 -3.14 0.67 13.14
C SER A 21 -3.07 0.48 11.61
N THR A 22 -4.18 0.63 10.89
CA THR A 22 -4.27 0.48 9.43
C THR A 22 -4.88 1.69 8.73
N HIS A 23 -5.10 2.80 9.44
CA HIS A 23 -5.69 4.01 8.89
C HIS A 23 -4.90 5.25 9.32
N ALA A 24 -4.40 6.00 8.34
CA ALA A 24 -3.68 7.25 8.55
C ALA A 24 -4.16 8.31 7.56
N LYS A 25 -4.19 9.56 8.02
CA LYS A 25 -4.48 10.75 7.23
C LYS A 25 -3.20 11.59 7.14
N VAL A 26 -2.75 11.85 5.92
CA VAL A 26 -1.51 12.59 5.64
C VAL A 26 -1.85 13.90 4.95
N THR A 27 -1.32 15.01 5.47
CA THR A 27 -1.59 16.36 4.97
C THR A 27 -0.32 16.94 4.34
N LEU A 28 -0.43 17.41 3.09
CA LEU A 28 0.66 17.97 2.29
C LEU A 28 0.35 19.42 1.95
N GLU A 29 1.16 20.35 2.45
CA GLU A 29 1.03 21.79 2.24
C GLU A 29 2.41 22.46 2.24
N PRO A 30 2.59 23.65 1.64
CA PRO A 30 1.64 24.34 0.77
C PRO A 30 1.65 23.76 -0.65
N LEU A 31 0.50 23.79 -1.32
CA LEU A 31 0.33 23.35 -2.70
C LEU A 31 -0.23 24.49 -3.55
N GLU A 32 0.31 24.64 -4.75
CA GLU A 32 -0.24 25.55 -5.75
C GLU A 32 -1.64 25.14 -6.18
N ARG A 33 -2.45 26.13 -6.57
CA ARG A 33 -3.81 25.86 -7.07
C ARG A 33 -3.75 24.89 -8.25
N GLY A 34 -4.50 23.80 -8.16
CA GLY A 34 -4.57 22.76 -9.19
C GLY A 34 -3.57 21.61 -9.02
N PHE A 35 -2.48 21.77 -8.27
CA PHE A 35 -1.52 20.69 -8.02
C PHE A 35 -2.08 19.61 -7.09
N GLY A 36 -3.04 19.94 -6.23
CA GLY A 36 -3.67 18.99 -5.30
C GLY A 36 -4.30 17.78 -6.01
N HIS A 37 -5.07 18.00 -7.09
CA HIS A 37 -5.65 16.90 -7.85
C HIS A 37 -4.60 16.11 -8.65
N THR A 38 -3.64 16.81 -9.26
CA THR A 38 -2.58 16.17 -10.05
C THR A 38 -1.73 15.23 -9.19
N LEU A 39 -1.24 15.72 -8.05
CA LEU A 39 -0.46 14.92 -7.12
C LEU A 39 -1.32 13.87 -6.41
N GLY A 40 -2.51 14.24 -5.94
CA GLY A 40 -3.40 13.31 -5.24
C GLY A 40 -3.81 12.12 -6.11
N ASN A 41 -4.16 12.36 -7.38
CA ASN A 41 -4.51 11.28 -8.30
C ASN A 41 -3.29 10.42 -8.65
N ALA A 42 -2.12 11.03 -8.88
CA ALA A 42 -0.88 10.30 -9.14
C ALA A 42 -0.49 9.39 -7.96
N LEU A 43 -0.46 9.95 -6.75
CA LEU A 43 -0.15 9.21 -5.52
C LEU A 43 -1.17 8.11 -5.25
N ARG A 44 -2.47 8.37 -5.42
CA ARG A 44 -3.52 7.36 -5.28
C ARG A 44 -3.28 6.17 -6.21
N ARG A 45 -2.90 6.41 -7.47
CA ARG A 45 -2.59 5.34 -8.42
C ARG A 45 -1.38 4.52 -7.97
N ILE A 46 -0.29 5.18 -7.62
CA ILE A 46 0.95 4.52 -7.17
C ILE A 46 0.69 3.69 -5.92
N LEU A 47 0.01 4.26 -4.92
CA LEU A 47 -0.29 3.59 -3.65
C LEU A 47 -1.18 2.35 -3.84
N LEU A 48 -2.08 2.36 -4.83
CA LEU A 48 -2.97 1.23 -5.10
C LEU A 48 -2.34 0.17 -6.01
N SER A 49 -1.40 0.52 -6.89
CA SER A 49 -0.89 -0.41 -7.90
C SER A 49 0.53 -0.91 -7.69
N SER A 50 1.36 -0.17 -6.97
CA SER A 50 2.82 -0.34 -7.01
C SER A 50 3.47 -0.33 -5.64
N MET A 51 2.67 -0.48 -4.58
CA MET A 51 3.21 -0.62 -3.24
C MET A 51 3.85 -1.99 -3.05
N PRO A 52 5.12 -2.05 -2.62
CA PRO A 52 5.73 -3.31 -2.23
C PRO A 52 5.00 -3.84 -0.99
N GLY A 53 4.72 -5.13 -0.99
CA GLY A 53 4.06 -5.81 0.11
C GLY A 53 4.45 -7.27 0.16
N CYS A 54 4.14 -7.92 1.27
CA CYS A 54 4.30 -9.36 1.42
C CYS A 54 2.94 -10.02 1.28
N ALA A 55 2.88 -11.08 0.49
CA ALA A 55 1.69 -11.92 0.35
C ALA A 55 2.11 -13.38 0.37
N VAL A 56 1.24 -14.24 0.88
CA VAL A 56 1.41 -15.69 0.77
C VAL A 56 1.19 -16.07 -0.69
N THR A 57 2.23 -16.58 -1.35
CA THR A 57 2.18 -16.95 -2.77
C THR A 57 1.76 -18.40 -2.94
N GLU A 58 2.31 -19.29 -2.12
CA GLU A 58 2.12 -20.74 -2.23
C GLU A 58 2.11 -21.35 -0.83
N VAL A 59 1.36 -22.45 -0.69
CA VAL A 59 1.31 -23.24 0.54
C VAL A 59 1.30 -24.71 0.11
N GLU A 60 2.24 -25.49 0.65
CA GLU A 60 2.26 -26.94 0.51
C GLU A 60 1.73 -27.57 1.80
N ILE A 61 0.77 -28.50 1.66
CA ILE A 61 0.17 -29.21 2.79
C ILE A 61 0.31 -30.70 2.57
N ASP A 62 1.07 -31.37 3.44
CA ASP A 62 1.29 -32.82 3.38
C ASP A 62 -0.02 -33.60 3.34
N GLY A 63 -0.20 -34.39 2.29
CA GLY A 63 -1.40 -35.22 2.11
C GLY A 63 -2.57 -34.53 1.37
N VAL A 64 -2.48 -33.23 1.08
CA VAL A 64 -3.44 -32.50 0.22
C VAL A 64 -2.83 -32.33 -1.16
N LEU A 65 -3.34 -33.05 -2.16
CA LEU A 65 -2.81 -32.98 -3.52
C LEU A 65 -3.43 -31.83 -4.35
N HIS A 66 -4.63 -31.40 -3.97
CA HIS A 66 -5.39 -30.36 -4.64
C HIS A 66 -6.20 -29.57 -3.61
N GLU A 67 -6.47 -28.30 -3.88
CA GLU A 67 -7.22 -27.38 -3.00
C GLU A 67 -8.61 -27.91 -2.58
N TYR A 68 -9.25 -28.75 -3.40
CA TYR A 68 -10.56 -29.35 -3.12
C TYR A 68 -10.48 -30.69 -2.38
N LYS A 69 -9.28 -31.22 -2.10
CA LYS A 69 -9.12 -32.50 -1.42
C LYS A 69 -9.31 -32.33 0.07
N HIS A 70 -10.26 -33.07 0.64
CA HIS A 70 -10.48 -33.05 2.08
C HIS A 70 -9.29 -33.72 2.80
N GLN A 71 -8.55 -32.94 3.58
CA GLN A 71 -7.56 -33.46 4.51
C GLN A 71 -8.31 -34.25 5.59
N ARG A 72 -8.32 -35.59 5.49
CA ARG A 72 -8.81 -36.42 6.60
C ARG A 72 -7.79 -36.34 7.70
N ARG A 73 -8.16 -35.76 8.87
CA ARG A 73 -7.33 -35.85 10.07
C ARG A 73 -7.13 -37.34 10.36
N ARG A 74 -5.91 -37.84 10.18
CA ARG A 74 -5.55 -39.15 10.70
C ARG A 74 -5.64 -39.03 12.22
N SER A 75 -6.72 -39.54 12.81
CA SER A 75 -6.76 -39.76 14.25
C SER A 75 -5.59 -40.66 14.60
N GLY A 76 -4.84 -40.25 15.60
CA GLY A 76 -3.50 -40.74 15.87
C GLY A 76 -3.39 -42.25 15.95
N ARG A 77 -2.38 -42.77 15.27
CA ARG A 77 -1.62 -43.97 15.64
C ARG A 77 -0.23 -43.82 15.02
N TYR A 78 0.69 -43.30 15.81
CA TYR A 78 2.10 -43.67 15.70
C TYR A 78 2.35 -44.81 16.72
N PRO A 79 3.15 -45.83 16.37
CA PRO A 79 3.58 -46.86 17.31
C PRO A 79 4.51 -46.29 18.39
#